data_AF-A0A6J1QVT7-F1
#
_entry.id   AF-A0A6J1QVT7-F1
#
_cell.length_a   1.000
_cell.length_b   1.000
_cell.length_c   1.000
_cell.angle_alpha   90.00
_cell.angle_beta   90.00
_cell.angle_gamma   90.00
#
_symmetry.space_group_name_H-M   'P 1'
#
loop_
_entity.id
_entity.type
_entity.pdbx_description
1 polymer ?
#
loop_
_entity_poly.entity_id
_entity_poly.type
_entity_poly.pdbx_seq_one_letter_code
_entity_poly.pdbx_strand_id
1 'polypeptide(L)'
;MVVNFKKKNPKNPVKDKTVIVIDVLLHLSKDSKEGNPIPCRDGEEGEMEVVPVLHNLISQISSIRVHYQKDLRPPDNRKSVLKSIREVKKRYSGDLPLLNPITDMHIQDQAFKDIVKKIEVLEKRLYAHSLHKDPNVNVLYEQFLHKEELATQLKQAKEEFKQAKSILQMDELKCRKRVLRRMAYCTSADVIELKGRVACELNGADELLMTEMIFNGLFNSLSVPQMVALISCFVCDEKSNEMPKSTEELSGPLRQMQDLARRIAKVSTEANLELDEDAYVDRFKPYLMDVIYAWCKGATFLQICKMTDIFEGSIIRCMRRLEEVLRQLCQAAKGIGNTDLENKFSEAIKLIKRDIVFAASLYL
;
A
#
# COMPACT_ATOMS: atom_id res chain seq x y z
N MET A 1 -2.56 -35.10 21.03
CA MET A 1 -3.37 -36.21 20.49
C MET A 1 -4.60 -35.63 19.82
N VAL A 2 -4.88 -35.96 18.56
CA VAL A 2 -6.12 -35.50 17.89
C VAL A 2 -7.32 -36.22 18.51
N VAL A 3 -8.31 -35.47 18.98
CA VAL A 3 -9.49 -35.99 19.67
C VAL A 3 -10.73 -35.87 18.80
N ASN A 4 -10.86 -34.77 18.08
CA ASN A 4 -12.01 -34.51 17.20
C ASN A 4 -11.60 -33.53 16.08
N PHE A 5 -12.44 -33.39 15.05
CA PHE A 5 -12.29 -32.33 14.06
C PHE A 5 -13.65 -31.78 13.64
N LYS A 6 -13.68 -30.49 13.30
CA LYS A 6 -14.86 -29.79 12.80
C LYS A 6 -14.50 -29.11 11.49
N LYS A 7 -15.27 -29.43 10.44
CA LYS A 7 -15.14 -28.79 9.12
C LYS A 7 -16.15 -27.67 9.01
N LYS A 8 -15.66 -26.43 8.88
CA LYS A 8 -16.52 -25.26 8.60
C LYS A 8 -16.47 -24.99 7.11
N ASN A 9 -17.55 -25.34 6.41
CA ASN A 9 -17.68 -25.05 4.99
C ASN A 9 -17.95 -23.55 4.79
N PRO A 10 -17.31 -22.91 3.79
CA PRO A 10 -17.50 -21.49 3.51
C PRO A 10 -18.93 -21.23 3.03
N LYS A 11 -19.51 -20.09 3.44
CA LYS A 11 -20.81 -19.64 2.92
C LYS A 11 -20.72 -19.15 1.47
N ASN A 12 -19.53 -18.71 1.04
CA ASN A 12 -19.25 -18.30 -0.33
C ASN A 12 -17.89 -18.87 -0.81
N PRO A 13 -17.87 -19.91 -1.65
CA PRO A 13 -16.65 -20.63 -2.05
C PRO A 13 -15.69 -19.82 -2.94
N VAL A 14 -16.10 -18.65 -3.45
CA VAL A 14 -15.26 -17.75 -4.25
C VAL A 14 -14.43 -16.80 -3.37
N LYS A 15 -14.89 -16.51 -2.14
CA LYS A 15 -14.23 -15.57 -1.21
C LYS A 15 -13.57 -16.25 -0.02
N ASP A 16 -14.12 -17.38 0.45
CA ASP A 16 -13.68 -18.02 1.70
C ASP A 16 -13.11 -19.42 1.45
N LYS A 17 -11.96 -19.72 2.05
CA LYS A 17 -11.36 -21.06 2.05
C LYS A 17 -12.02 -21.95 3.11
N THR A 18 -12.04 -23.25 2.86
CA THR A 18 -12.51 -24.24 3.85
C THR A 18 -11.59 -24.21 5.07
N VAL A 19 -12.15 -24.01 6.27
CA VAL A 19 -11.39 -24.02 7.53
C VAL A 19 -11.70 -25.29 8.29
N ILE A 20 -10.67 -26.09 8.52
CA ILE A 20 -10.72 -27.27 9.38
C ILE A 20 -10.11 -26.90 10.73
N VAL A 21 -10.91 -27.04 11.79
CA VAL A 21 -10.50 -26.88 13.18
C VAL A 21 -10.40 -28.27 13.79
N ILE A 22 -9.29 -28.56 14.48
CA ILE A 22 -8.98 -29.88 15.02
C ILE A 22 -8.83 -29.70 16.53
N ASP A 23 -9.60 -30.47 17.30
CA ASP A 23 -9.53 -30.48 18.75
C ASP A 23 -8.38 -31.41 19.15
N VAL A 24 -7.31 -30.85 19.70
CA VAL A 24 -6.09 -31.58 20.08
C VAL A 24 -5.91 -31.53 21.58
N LEU A 25 -5.76 -32.70 22.21
CA LEU A 25 -5.38 -32.81 23.61
C LEU A 25 -3.86 -32.56 23.74
N LEU A 26 -3.50 -31.49 24.43
CA LEU A 26 -2.13 -31.01 24.65
C LEU A 26 -1.79 -30.99 26.14
N HIS A 27 -0.50 -31.17 26.47
CA HIS A 27 0.03 -31.03 27.82
C HIS A 27 0.58 -29.61 27.98
N LEU A 28 -0.12 -28.78 28.73
CA LEU A 28 0.12 -27.34 28.85
C LEU A 28 0.70 -26.98 30.23
N SER A 29 1.48 -25.90 30.28
CA SER A 29 1.95 -25.32 31.54
C SER A 29 0.79 -24.71 32.33
N LYS A 30 0.90 -24.66 33.66
CA LYS A 30 -0.06 -23.97 34.57
C LYS A 30 -0.18 -22.47 34.27
N ASP A 31 0.83 -21.89 33.61
CA ASP A 31 0.83 -20.48 33.19
C ASP A 31 0.08 -20.22 31.87
N SER A 32 -0.44 -21.28 31.24
CA SER A 32 -1.20 -21.16 29.99
C SER A 32 -2.51 -20.42 30.23
N LYS A 33 -2.85 -19.51 29.33
CA LYS A 33 -4.11 -18.76 29.37
C LYS A 33 -5.00 -19.17 28.20
N GLU A 34 -6.31 -18.97 28.37
CA GLU A 34 -7.28 -19.23 27.31
C GLU A 34 -6.93 -18.40 26.05
N GLY A 35 -6.67 -19.09 24.94
CA GLY A 35 -6.23 -18.48 23.67
C GLY A 35 -4.72 -18.35 23.46
N ASN A 36 -3.89 -18.60 24.48
CA ASN A 36 -2.42 -18.62 24.35
C ASN A 36 -1.83 -19.86 25.05
N PRO A 37 -1.92 -21.05 24.42
CA PRO A 37 -1.45 -22.30 25.01
C PRO A 37 0.08 -22.35 25.06
N ILE A 38 0.65 -22.59 26.24
CA ILE A 38 2.10 -22.71 26.43
C ILE A 38 2.42 -24.20 26.67
N PRO A 39 3.32 -24.81 25.86
CA PRO A 39 3.69 -26.22 26.07
C PRO A 39 4.37 -26.41 27.43
N CYS A 40 4.01 -27.48 28.14
CA CYS A 40 4.68 -27.86 29.38
C CYS A 40 6.09 -28.40 29.08
N ARG A 41 7.10 -27.98 29.85
CA ARG A 41 8.48 -28.47 29.68
C ARG A 41 8.61 -29.89 30.23
N ASP A 42 9.60 -30.63 29.73
CA ASP A 42 9.87 -31.98 30.20
C ASP A 42 10.25 -31.98 31.69
N GLY A 43 9.51 -32.75 32.49
CA GLY A 43 9.70 -32.86 33.94
C GLY A 43 8.85 -31.92 34.79
N GLU A 44 8.18 -30.93 34.20
CA GLU A 44 7.26 -30.03 34.91
C GLU A 44 5.86 -30.64 35.06
N GLU A 45 5.16 -30.26 36.14
CA GLU A 45 3.74 -30.56 36.29
C GLU A 45 2.89 -29.61 35.46
N GLY A 46 2.13 -30.17 34.52
CA GLY A 46 1.19 -29.42 33.69
C GLY A 46 -0.16 -30.10 33.61
N GLU A 47 -1.08 -29.43 32.92
CA GLU A 47 -2.46 -29.88 32.77
C GLU A 47 -2.74 -30.31 31.33
N MET A 48 -3.58 -31.33 31.18
CA MET A 48 -4.00 -31.80 29.86
C MET A 48 -5.26 -31.04 29.46
N GLU A 49 -5.23 -30.33 28.35
CA GLU A 49 -6.37 -29.54 27.87
C GLU A 49 -6.67 -29.82 26.39
N VAL A 50 -7.95 -29.73 26.04
CA VAL A 50 -8.41 -29.86 24.65
C VAL A 50 -8.38 -28.47 24.02
N VAL A 51 -7.42 -28.25 23.12
CA VAL A 51 -7.22 -26.98 22.44
C VAL A 51 -7.68 -27.09 20.99
N PRO A 52 -8.61 -26.23 20.52
CA PRO A 52 -8.97 -26.16 19.11
C PRO A 52 -7.84 -25.48 18.32
N VAL A 53 -7.21 -26.20 17.40
CA VAL A 53 -6.15 -25.67 16.53
C VAL A 53 -6.56 -25.72 15.06
N LEU A 54 -6.02 -24.82 14.26
CA LEU A 54 -6.18 -24.86 12.82
C LEU A 54 -5.36 -26.01 12.23
N HIS A 55 -5.89 -26.66 11.18
CA HIS A 55 -5.22 -27.80 10.54
C HIS A 55 -3.80 -27.53 10.02
N ASN A 56 -3.46 -26.29 9.67
CA ASN A 56 -2.12 -25.89 9.22
C ASN A 56 -1.07 -25.86 10.34
N LEU A 57 -1.48 -25.98 11.60
CA LEU A 57 -0.58 -26.07 12.75
C LEU A 57 -0.15 -27.52 13.07
N ILE A 58 -0.68 -28.51 12.33
CA ILE A 58 -0.26 -29.90 12.47
C ILE A 58 0.95 -30.15 11.57
N SER A 59 2.10 -30.46 12.19
CA SER A 59 3.34 -30.75 11.48
C SER A 59 3.45 -32.21 11.02
N GLN A 60 3.02 -33.15 11.87
CA GLN A 60 3.20 -34.59 11.66
C GLN A 60 2.02 -35.38 12.21
N ILE A 61 1.74 -36.54 11.61
CA ILE A 61 0.69 -37.46 12.03
C ILE A 61 1.29 -38.85 12.20
N SER A 62 1.10 -39.46 13.38
CA SER A 62 1.53 -40.82 13.67
C SER A 62 0.45 -41.84 13.32
N SER A 63 0.85 -43.07 12.99
CA SER A 63 -0.06 -44.20 12.77
C SER A 63 -0.67 -44.76 14.06
N ILE A 64 -0.14 -44.38 15.23
CA ILE A 64 -0.58 -44.91 16.52
C ILE A 64 -1.92 -44.29 16.96
N ARG A 65 -2.83 -45.16 17.36
CA ARG A 65 -4.12 -44.79 17.96
C ARG A 65 -4.13 -45.17 19.44
N VAL A 66 -4.36 -44.19 20.30
CA VAL A 66 -4.47 -44.39 21.75
C VAL A 66 -5.95 -44.50 22.12
N HIS A 67 -6.30 -45.52 22.90
CA HIS A 67 -7.66 -45.66 23.43
C HIS A 67 -7.88 -44.67 24.58
N TYR A 68 -9.03 -44.01 24.60
CA TYR A 68 -9.41 -43.07 25.65
C TYR A 68 -10.92 -43.11 25.92
N GLN A 69 -11.34 -42.68 27.10
CA GLN A 69 -12.75 -42.60 27.46
C GLN A 69 -13.45 -41.47 26.68
N LYS A 70 -14.68 -41.70 26.22
CA LYS A 70 -15.41 -40.73 25.37
C LYS A 70 -15.61 -39.36 26.03
N ASP A 71 -15.73 -39.30 27.36
CA ASP A 71 -15.84 -38.05 28.10
C ASP A 71 -14.46 -37.59 28.60
N LEU A 72 -13.98 -36.47 28.05
CA LEU A 72 -12.70 -35.83 28.43
C LEU A 72 -12.91 -34.56 29.26
N ARG A 73 -14.13 -34.23 29.70
CA ARG A 73 -14.35 -33.11 30.63
C ARG A 73 -13.67 -33.36 31.99
N PRO A 74 -13.74 -34.58 32.58
CA PRO A 74 -13.09 -34.85 33.85
C PRO A 74 -11.55 -34.76 33.74
N PRO A 75 -10.85 -34.11 34.69
CA PRO A 75 -9.40 -34.00 34.67
C PRO A 75 -8.69 -35.36 34.78
N ASP A 76 -9.27 -36.30 35.53
CA ASP A 76 -8.68 -37.65 35.72
C ASP A 76 -8.67 -38.46 34.41
N ASN A 77 -9.71 -38.31 33.59
CA ASN A 77 -9.78 -38.94 32.26
C ASN A 77 -8.68 -38.39 31.34
N ARG A 78 -8.45 -37.08 31.37
CA ARG A 78 -7.37 -36.42 30.60
C ARG A 78 -5.98 -36.83 31.10
N LYS A 79 -5.79 -36.97 32.42
CA LYS A 79 -4.55 -37.50 33.03
C LYS A 79 -4.27 -38.96 32.64
N SER A 80 -5.31 -39.79 32.52
CA SER A 80 -5.18 -41.18 32.05
C SER A 80 -4.64 -41.27 30.62
N VAL A 81 -5.08 -40.37 29.73
CA VAL A 81 -4.54 -40.26 28.37
C VAL A 81 -3.07 -39.86 28.37
N LEU A 82 -2.65 -38.93 29.22
CA LEU A 82 -1.24 -38.56 29.35
C LEU A 82 -0.36 -39.75 29.78
N LYS A 83 -0.83 -40.57 30.73
CA LYS A 83 -0.14 -41.81 31.11
C LYS A 83 0.00 -42.76 29.92
N SER A 84 -1.06 -42.92 29.14
CA SER A 84 -1.06 -43.76 27.93
C SER A 84 -0.09 -43.23 26.87
N ILE A 85 -0.06 -41.91 26.63
CA ILE A 85 0.90 -41.27 25.70
C ILE A 85 2.34 -41.46 26.17
N ARG A 86 2.62 -41.30 27.47
CA ARG A 86 3.96 -41.52 28.05
C ARG A 86 4.41 -42.96 27.89
N GLU A 87 3.50 -43.92 28.09
CA GLU A 87 3.82 -45.33 27.91
C GLU A 87 4.09 -45.66 26.44
N VAL A 88 3.31 -45.11 25.51
CA VAL A 88 3.59 -45.22 24.07
C VAL A 88 4.96 -44.63 23.74
N LYS A 89 5.27 -43.40 24.19
CA LYS A 89 6.59 -42.79 23.98
C LYS A 89 7.72 -43.66 24.54
N LYS A 90 7.53 -44.26 25.72
CA LYS A 90 8.52 -45.16 26.34
C LYS A 90 8.72 -46.45 25.54
N ARG A 91 7.65 -47.06 25.02
CA ARG A 91 7.71 -48.29 24.22
C ARG A 91 8.46 -48.09 22.90
N TYR A 92 8.37 -46.90 22.32
CA TYR A 92 9.01 -46.56 21.05
C TYR A 92 10.31 -45.73 21.24
N SER A 93 10.84 -45.64 22.45
CA SER A 93 12.06 -44.87 22.76
C SER A 93 12.04 -43.42 22.24
N GLY A 94 10.85 -42.81 22.17
CA GLY A 94 10.63 -41.47 21.65
C GLY A 94 10.39 -41.37 20.14
N ASP A 95 10.69 -42.40 19.35
CA ASP A 95 10.55 -42.36 17.89
C ASP A 95 9.24 -43.01 17.43
N LEU A 96 8.21 -42.18 17.25
CA LEU A 96 6.87 -42.64 16.90
C LEU A 96 6.77 -42.89 15.39
N PRO A 97 6.18 -44.03 14.95
CA PRO A 97 5.97 -44.28 13.53
C PRO A 97 5.02 -43.23 12.93
N LEU A 98 5.54 -42.49 11.95
CA LEU A 98 4.81 -41.46 11.22
C LEU A 98 4.09 -42.06 10.02
N LEU A 99 2.95 -41.49 9.65
CA LEU A 99 2.28 -41.81 8.40
C LEU A 99 3.08 -41.24 7.23
N ASN A 100 3.39 -42.10 6.27
CA ASN A 100 4.02 -41.68 5.03
C ASN A 100 3.01 -40.92 4.14
N PRO A 101 3.32 -39.69 3.71
CA PRO A 101 2.41 -38.89 2.90
C PRO A 101 1.99 -39.53 1.56
N ILE A 102 2.83 -40.38 0.98
CA ILE A 102 2.59 -41.02 -0.33
C ILE A 102 1.98 -42.41 -0.17
N THR A 103 2.57 -43.27 0.66
CA THR A 103 2.11 -44.66 0.78
C THR A 103 0.88 -44.81 1.66
N ASP A 104 0.81 -44.05 2.77
CA ASP A 104 -0.22 -44.24 3.79
C ASP A 104 -1.35 -43.20 3.66
N MET A 105 -0.99 -41.94 3.33
CA MET A 105 -1.96 -40.87 3.11
C MET A 105 -2.41 -40.74 1.65
N HIS A 106 -1.81 -41.51 0.74
CA HIS A 106 -2.16 -41.60 -0.68
C HIS A 106 -2.15 -40.26 -1.45
N ILE A 107 -1.24 -39.34 -1.13
CA ILE A 107 -1.10 -38.07 -1.87
C ILE A 107 -0.53 -38.34 -3.27
N GLN A 108 -1.32 -38.05 -4.31
CA GLN A 108 -0.97 -38.34 -5.70
C GLN A 108 -0.34 -37.17 -6.47
N ASP A 109 -0.28 -35.97 -5.86
CA ASP A 109 0.25 -34.77 -6.49
C ASP A 109 1.72 -34.95 -6.93
N GLN A 110 1.99 -34.66 -8.19
CA GLN A 110 3.31 -34.86 -8.78
C GLN A 110 4.36 -33.88 -8.23
N ALA A 111 4.00 -32.60 -8.04
CA ALA A 111 4.90 -31.60 -7.47
C ALA A 111 5.27 -31.98 -6.02
N PHE A 112 4.32 -32.52 -5.25
CA PHE A 112 4.58 -33.05 -3.92
C PHE A 112 5.56 -34.23 -3.94
N LYS A 113 5.34 -35.23 -4.82
CA LYS A 113 6.25 -36.38 -4.98
C LYS A 113 7.67 -35.95 -5.34
N ASP A 114 7.81 -34.92 -6.17
CA ASP A 114 9.12 -34.39 -6.56
C ASP A 114 9.83 -33.69 -5.39
N ILE A 115 9.10 -33.00 -4.52
CA ILE A 115 9.66 -32.42 -3.28
C ILE A 115 10.15 -33.53 -2.34
N VAL A 116 9.36 -34.59 -2.14
CA VAL A 116 9.77 -35.72 -1.29
C VAL A 116 11.04 -36.38 -1.82
N LYS A 117 11.15 -36.59 -3.14
CA LYS A 117 12.39 -37.09 -3.76
C LYS A 117 13.57 -36.15 -3.54
N LYS A 118 13.36 -34.83 -3.62
CA LYS A 118 14.42 -33.83 -3.35
C LYS A 118 14.89 -33.91 -1.89
N ILE A 119 13.98 -34.06 -0.93
CA ILE A 119 14.32 -34.24 0.49
C ILE A 119 15.22 -35.46 0.65
N GLU A 120 14.85 -36.60 0.07
CA GLU A 120 15.64 -37.84 0.15
C GLU A 120 17.05 -37.67 -0.45
N VAL A 121 17.17 -36.98 -1.59
CA VAL A 121 18.48 -36.69 -2.21
C VAL A 121 19.32 -35.77 -1.32
N LEU A 122 18.71 -34.76 -0.69
CA LEU A 122 19.41 -33.83 0.19
C LEU A 122 19.84 -34.50 1.50
N GLU A 123 18.99 -35.36 2.08
CA GLU A 123 19.34 -36.15 3.26
C GLU A 123 20.50 -37.10 2.97
N LYS A 124 20.49 -37.82 1.84
CA LYS A 124 21.62 -38.66 1.43
C LYS A 124 22.92 -37.86 1.32
N ARG A 125 22.85 -36.64 0.75
CA ARG A 125 24.01 -35.73 0.67
C ARG A 125 24.45 -35.23 2.04
N LEU A 126 23.51 -34.92 2.92
CA LEU A 126 23.78 -34.49 4.29
C LEU A 126 24.54 -35.58 5.05
N TYR A 127 24.03 -36.82 5.06
CA TYR A 127 24.66 -37.95 5.74
C TYR A 127 26.00 -38.37 5.12
N ALA A 128 26.17 -38.19 3.81
CA ALA A 128 27.42 -38.46 3.11
C ALA A 128 28.49 -37.37 3.35
N HIS A 129 28.10 -36.18 3.79
CA HIS A 129 29.02 -35.08 4.02
C HIS A 129 29.96 -35.38 5.20
N SER A 130 31.25 -35.13 5.05
CA SER A 130 32.28 -35.43 6.06
C SER A 130 31.99 -34.76 7.42
N LEU A 131 31.52 -33.51 7.39
CA LEU A 131 31.16 -32.75 8.60
C LEU A 131 29.96 -33.32 9.37
N HIS A 132 29.12 -34.17 8.77
CA HIS A 132 27.95 -34.70 9.48
C HIS A 132 28.32 -35.56 10.70
N LYS A 133 29.49 -36.21 10.64
CA LYS A 133 30.02 -37.04 11.73
C LYS A 133 31.07 -36.33 12.59
N ASP A 134 31.36 -35.06 12.31
CA ASP A 134 32.37 -34.30 13.02
C ASP A 134 31.80 -33.81 14.38
N PRO A 135 32.47 -34.10 15.52
CA PRO A 135 32.00 -33.64 16.83
C PRO A 135 31.96 -32.12 16.96
N ASN A 136 32.71 -31.38 16.15
CA ASN A 136 32.77 -29.92 16.15
C ASN A 136 31.82 -29.27 15.16
N VAL A 137 30.95 -30.05 14.48
CA VAL A 137 30.05 -29.53 13.44
C VAL A 137 29.22 -28.33 13.91
N ASN A 138 28.72 -28.35 15.15
CA ASN A 138 27.92 -27.25 15.69
C ASN A 138 28.73 -25.96 15.82
N VAL A 139 29.96 -26.03 16.33
CA VAL A 139 30.85 -24.87 16.48
C VAL A 139 31.24 -24.30 15.12
N LEU A 140 31.60 -25.17 14.17
CA LEU A 140 31.95 -24.76 12.81
C LEU A 140 30.75 -24.14 12.08
N TYR A 141 29.55 -24.70 12.30
CA TYR A 141 28.31 -24.19 11.72
C TYR A 141 27.94 -22.81 12.28
N GLU A 142 28.07 -22.59 13.59
CA GLU A 142 27.88 -21.26 14.21
C GLU A 142 28.87 -20.22 13.65
N GLN A 143 30.14 -20.59 13.51
CA GLN A 143 31.15 -19.70 12.90
C GLN A 143 30.82 -19.38 11.44
N PHE A 144 30.32 -20.36 10.69
CA PHE A 144 29.87 -20.16 9.32
C PHE A 144 28.66 -19.22 9.26
N LEU A 145 27.67 -19.39 10.13
CA LEU A 145 26.50 -18.50 10.21
C LEU A 145 26.92 -17.06 10.52
N HIS A 146 27.84 -16.88 11.48
CA HIS A 146 28.37 -15.55 11.78
C HIS A 146 29.11 -14.92 10.59
N LYS A 147 29.88 -15.72 9.85
CA LYS A 147 30.53 -15.26 8.61
C LYS A 147 29.52 -14.86 7.53
N GLU A 148 28.45 -15.62 7.34
CA GLU A 148 27.37 -15.29 6.38
C GLU A 148 26.62 -14.02 6.77
N GLU A 149 26.38 -13.82 8.06
CA GLU A 149 25.81 -12.58 8.59
C GLU A 149 26.70 -11.38 8.27
N LEU A 150 27.99 -11.46 8.58
CA LEU A 150 28.96 -10.41 8.24
C LEU A 150 29.07 -10.18 6.73
N ALA A 151 29.00 -11.24 5.91
CA ALA A 151 29.01 -11.11 4.46
C ALA A 151 27.77 -10.39 3.94
N THR A 152 26.61 -10.64 4.54
CA THR A 152 25.35 -9.96 4.23
C THR A 152 25.43 -8.48 4.61
N GLN A 153 25.93 -8.17 5.82
CA GLN A 153 26.16 -6.80 6.28
C GLN A 153 27.14 -6.05 5.37
N LEU A 154 28.23 -6.70 4.97
CA LEU A 154 29.21 -6.12 4.04
C LEU A 154 28.60 -5.81 2.68
N LYS A 155 27.75 -6.70 2.16
CA LYS A 155 27.04 -6.49 0.89
C LYS A 155 26.11 -5.29 0.98
N GLN A 156 25.32 -5.21 2.05
CA GLN A 156 24.43 -4.07 2.30
C GLN A 156 25.20 -2.76 2.43
N ALA A 157 26.25 -2.73 3.25
CA ALA A 157 27.09 -1.54 3.42
C ALA A 157 27.74 -1.08 2.10
N LYS A 158 28.15 -2.02 1.24
CA LYS A 158 28.68 -1.70 -0.10
C LYS A 158 27.61 -1.10 -1.02
N GLU A 159 26.38 -1.61 -0.97
CA GLU A 159 25.25 -1.07 -1.74
C GLU A 159 24.89 0.34 -1.25
N GLU A 160 24.82 0.55 0.06
CA GLU A 160 24.59 1.87 0.67
C GLU A 160 25.69 2.87 0.31
N PHE A 161 26.97 2.46 0.39
CA PHE A 161 28.09 3.30 -0.04
C PHE A 161 28.01 3.68 -1.52
N LYS A 162 27.60 2.74 -2.38
CA LYS A 162 27.40 3.01 -3.80
C LYS A 162 26.25 3.99 -4.04
N GLN A 163 25.15 3.86 -3.30
CA GLN A 163 24.02 4.79 -3.36
C GLN A 163 24.43 6.19 -2.88
N ALA A 164 25.15 6.30 -1.77
CA ALA A 164 25.62 7.57 -1.22
C ALA A 164 26.62 8.30 -2.15
N LYS A 165 27.44 7.55 -2.90
CA LYS A 165 28.35 8.10 -3.90
C LYS A 165 27.65 8.44 -5.22
N SER A 166 26.53 7.80 -5.52
CA SER A 166 25.70 8.17 -6.67
C SER A 166 25.10 9.55 -6.41
N ILE A 167 25.18 10.45 -7.39
CA ILE A 167 24.40 11.69 -7.33
C ILE A 167 22.95 11.27 -7.51
N LEU A 168 22.25 11.04 -6.39
CA LEU A 168 20.97 10.32 -6.30
C LEU A 168 19.90 10.84 -7.26
N GLN A 169 19.99 12.11 -7.67
CA GLN A 169 19.00 12.80 -8.51
C GLN A 169 19.43 12.96 -9.97
N MET A 170 20.61 12.50 -10.39
CA MET A 170 21.07 12.73 -11.76
C MET A 170 20.29 11.93 -12.80
N ASP A 171 19.90 10.71 -12.46
CA ASP A 171 19.10 9.89 -13.37
C ASP A 171 17.67 10.37 -13.44
N GLU A 172 17.07 10.74 -12.30
CA GLU A 172 15.76 11.39 -12.27
C GLU A 172 15.77 12.70 -13.06
N LEU A 173 16.80 13.55 -12.92
CA LEU A 173 16.94 14.79 -13.69
C LEU A 173 17.00 14.52 -15.19
N LYS A 174 17.71 13.48 -15.63
CA LYS A 174 17.73 13.09 -17.06
C LYS A 174 16.34 12.67 -17.54
N CYS A 175 15.61 11.90 -16.74
CA CYS A 175 14.24 11.49 -17.05
C CYS A 175 13.30 12.71 -17.13
N ARG A 176 13.35 13.64 -16.16
CA ARG A 176 12.59 14.90 -16.18
C ARG A 176 12.94 15.76 -17.41
N LYS A 177 14.22 15.90 -17.74
CA LYS A 177 14.66 16.62 -18.96
C LYS A 177 14.10 15.97 -20.23
N ARG A 178 14.00 14.64 -20.28
CA ARG A 178 13.37 13.94 -21.41
C ARG A 178 11.89 14.31 -21.55
N VAL A 179 11.14 14.40 -20.44
CA VAL A 179 9.75 14.89 -20.45
C VAL A 179 9.67 16.32 -20.98
N LEU A 180 10.47 17.24 -20.41
CA LEU A 180 10.47 18.65 -20.79
C LEU A 180 10.78 18.85 -22.28
N ARG A 181 11.73 18.09 -22.83
CA ARG A 181 12.06 18.11 -24.27
C ARG A 181 10.93 17.56 -25.13
N ARG A 182 10.32 16.42 -24.75
CA ARG A 182 9.20 15.82 -25.50
C ARG A 182 7.96 16.69 -25.52
N MET A 183 7.73 17.44 -24.43
CA MET A 183 6.58 18.33 -24.27
C MET A 183 6.86 19.76 -24.76
N ALA A 184 8.04 20.00 -25.35
CA ALA A 184 8.50 21.27 -25.91
C ALA A 184 8.60 22.44 -24.90
N TYR A 185 8.95 22.14 -23.64
CA TYR A 185 9.31 23.16 -22.64
C TYR A 185 10.77 23.64 -22.81
N CYS A 186 11.63 22.78 -23.37
CA CYS A 186 12.99 23.13 -23.76
C CYS A 186 13.43 22.37 -25.01
N THR A 187 14.46 22.87 -25.68
CA THR A 187 15.08 22.21 -26.84
C THR A 187 15.94 21.01 -26.42
N SER A 188 16.37 20.21 -27.40
CA SER A 188 17.35 19.14 -27.19
C SER A 188 18.69 19.62 -26.62
N ALA A 189 19.03 20.89 -26.84
CA ALA A 189 20.21 21.56 -26.29
C ALA A 189 19.95 22.21 -24.91
N ASP A 190 18.81 21.90 -24.28
CA ASP A 190 18.40 22.43 -22.97
C ASP A 190 18.19 23.95 -22.92
N VAL A 191 17.89 24.55 -24.08
CA VAL A 191 17.49 25.96 -24.16
C VAL A 191 15.99 26.06 -23.87
N ILE A 192 15.62 26.94 -22.94
CA ILE A 192 14.23 27.13 -22.52
C ILE A 192 13.38 27.75 -23.65
N GLU A 193 12.21 27.15 -23.89
CA GLU A 193 11.24 27.63 -24.88
C GLU A 193 10.17 28.51 -24.25
N LEU A 194 9.31 29.14 -25.06
CA LEU A 194 8.20 29.97 -24.58
C LEU A 194 7.33 29.22 -23.55
N LYS A 195 6.98 27.97 -23.84
CA LYS A 195 6.22 27.10 -22.94
C LYS A 195 6.93 26.87 -21.59
N GLY A 196 8.25 26.72 -21.63
CA GLY A 196 9.10 26.67 -20.44
C GLY A 196 9.05 27.94 -19.61
N ARG A 197 9.15 29.11 -20.25
CA ARG A 197 9.09 30.41 -19.56
C ARG A 197 7.75 30.63 -18.86
N VAL A 198 6.66 30.24 -19.52
CA VAL A 198 5.30 30.31 -18.94
C VAL A 198 5.20 29.43 -17.70
N ALA A 199 5.74 28.21 -17.76
CA ALA A 199 5.73 27.31 -16.61
C ALA A 199 6.51 27.87 -15.42
N CYS A 200 7.59 28.62 -15.66
CA CYS A 200 8.37 29.26 -14.59
C CYS A 200 7.60 30.34 -13.81
N GLU A 201 6.49 30.86 -14.35
CA GLU A 201 5.63 31.82 -13.63
C GLU A 201 4.65 31.13 -12.66
N LEU A 202 4.54 29.80 -12.72
CA LEU A 202 3.59 29.00 -11.95
C LEU A 202 4.31 28.28 -10.80
N ASN A 203 3.95 28.61 -9.56
CA ASN A 203 4.51 28.01 -8.35
C ASN A 203 3.45 27.48 -7.37
N GLY A 204 2.19 27.93 -7.51
CA GLY A 204 1.10 27.60 -6.58
C GLY A 204 0.28 26.36 -6.96
N ALA A 205 0.59 25.74 -8.11
CA ALA A 205 -0.12 24.60 -8.70
C ALA A 205 0.84 23.78 -9.57
N ASP A 206 0.40 22.61 -10.06
CA ASP A 206 1.16 21.80 -11.02
C ASP A 206 1.44 22.60 -12.30
N GLU A 207 2.70 22.97 -12.48
CA GLU A 207 3.18 23.89 -13.51
C GLU A 207 3.07 23.29 -14.91
N LEU A 208 3.24 21.96 -15.05
CA LEU A 208 3.13 21.28 -16.33
C LEU A 208 1.68 21.27 -16.79
N LEU A 209 0.76 20.78 -15.97
CA LEU A 209 -0.64 20.65 -16.34
C LEU A 209 -1.31 22.01 -16.56
N MET A 210 -1.04 23.01 -15.71
CA MET A 210 -1.55 24.36 -15.94
C MET A 210 -1.06 24.93 -17.27
N THR A 211 0.23 24.78 -17.58
CA THR A 211 0.78 25.27 -18.84
C THR A 211 0.18 24.51 -20.03
N GLU A 212 0.01 23.19 -19.96
CA GLU A 212 -0.68 22.42 -21.01
C GLU A 212 -2.11 22.91 -21.22
N MET A 213 -2.84 23.23 -20.15
CA MET A 213 -4.21 23.75 -20.25
C MET A 213 -4.25 25.12 -20.95
N ILE A 214 -3.27 25.99 -20.73
CA ILE A 214 -3.13 27.27 -21.44
C ILE A 214 -2.86 27.02 -22.93
N PHE A 215 -1.84 26.23 -23.27
CA PHE A 215 -1.41 26.00 -24.65
C PHE A 215 -2.37 25.14 -25.47
N ASN A 216 -3.15 24.27 -24.82
CA ASN A 216 -4.24 23.52 -25.47
C ASN A 216 -5.51 24.38 -25.64
N GLY A 217 -5.49 25.65 -25.21
CA GLY A 217 -6.59 26.59 -25.38
C GLY A 217 -7.82 26.29 -24.52
N LEU A 218 -7.69 25.43 -23.50
CA LEU A 218 -8.82 25.00 -22.67
C LEU A 218 -9.50 26.18 -21.99
N PHE A 219 -8.73 27.15 -21.50
CA PHE A 219 -9.27 28.36 -20.84
C PHE A 219 -9.99 29.32 -21.79
N ASN A 220 -9.74 29.25 -23.09
CA ASN A 220 -10.35 30.15 -24.06
C ASN A 220 -11.86 29.92 -24.15
N SER A 221 -12.30 28.67 -24.15
CA SER A 221 -13.72 28.28 -24.25
C SER A 221 -14.51 28.36 -22.94
N LEU A 222 -13.85 28.49 -21.79
CA LEU A 222 -14.52 28.49 -20.49
C LEU A 222 -15.02 29.88 -20.11
N SER A 223 -16.18 29.95 -19.46
CA SER A 223 -16.56 31.16 -18.72
C SER A 223 -15.63 31.38 -17.51
N VAL A 224 -15.57 32.61 -17.01
CA VAL A 224 -14.76 32.94 -15.82
C VAL A 224 -15.13 32.06 -14.62
N PRO A 225 -16.42 31.85 -14.27
CA PRO A 225 -16.78 30.95 -13.17
C PRO A 225 -16.34 29.49 -13.40
N GLN A 226 -16.49 28.95 -14.62
CA GLN A 226 -16.06 27.58 -14.93
C GLN A 226 -14.54 27.42 -14.83
N MET A 227 -13.79 28.40 -15.33
CA MET A 227 -12.34 28.42 -15.25
C MET A 227 -11.86 28.41 -13.79
N VAL A 228 -12.43 29.28 -12.95
CA VAL A 228 -12.06 29.36 -11.53
C VAL A 228 -12.42 28.08 -10.78
N ALA A 229 -13.60 27.51 -11.07
CA ALA A 229 -13.99 26.21 -10.53
C ALA A 229 -13.00 25.11 -10.91
N LEU A 230 -12.54 25.06 -12.16
CA LEU A 230 -11.56 24.07 -12.61
C LEU A 230 -10.19 24.24 -11.95
N ILE A 231 -9.70 25.48 -11.80
CA ILE A 231 -8.42 25.75 -11.14
C ILE A 231 -8.47 25.38 -9.64
N SER A 232 -9.65 25.40 -9.01
CA SER A 232 -9.80 24.95 -7.61
C SER A 232 -9.32 23.51 -7.38
N CYS A 233 -9.34 22.66 -8.40
CA CYS A 233 -8.85 21.28 -8.31
C CYS A 233 -7.34 21.19 -7.99
N PHE A 234 -6.57 22.23 -8.29
CA PHE A 234 -5.12 22.26 -8.09
C PHE A 234 -4.72 22.67 -6.66
N VAL A 235 -5.63 23.33 -5.94
CA VAL A 235 -5.34 23.92 -4.62
C VAL A 235 -6.20 23.32 -3.50
N CYS A 236 -7.13 22.43 -3.84
CA CYS A 236 -7.96 21.69 -2.89
C CYS A 236 -7.17 20.52 -2.30
N ASP A 237 -6.76 20.63 -1.04
CA ASP A 237 -6.05 19.56 -0.33
C ASP A 237 -6.99 18.56 0.37
N GLU A 238 -8.27 18.92 0.57
CA GLU A 238 -9.22 18.13 1.36
C GLU A 238 -9.98 17.13 0.49
N LYS A 239 -10.32 15.97 1.06
CA LYS A 239 -11.30 15.05 0.46
C LYS A 239 -12.66 15.30 1.10
N SER A 240 -13.70 15.37 0.27
CA SER A 240 -15.09 15.37 0.75
C SER A 240 -15.61 13.93 0.79
N ASN A 241 -16.48 13.62 1.76
CA ASN A 241 -17.21 12.34 1.75
C ASN A 241 -18.42 12.38 0.81
N GLU A 242 -18.79 13.58 0.35
CA GLU A 242 -19.83 13.79 -0.64
C GLU A 242 -19.20 13.83 -2.04
N MET A 243 -19.75 13.03 -2.97
CA MET A 243 -19.40 13.23 -4.37
C MET A 243 -19.91 14.59 -4.82
N PRO A 244 -19.07 15.44 -5.42
CA PRO A 244 -19.53 16.71 -5.96
C PRO A 244 -20.64 16.41 -6.95
N LYS A 245 -21.77 17.12 -6.81
CA LYS A 245 -22.87 17.07 -7.77
C LYS A 245 -22.42 17.85 -9.00
N SER A 246 -21.39 17.36 -9.69
CA SER A 246 -20.75 18.04 -10.82
C SER A 246 -21.86 18.49 -11.75
N THR A 247 -22.10 19.80 -11.75
CA THR A 247 -23.03 20.41 -12.69
C THR A 247 -22.60 20.00 -14.11
N GLU A 248 -23.56 19.71 -15.00
CA GLU A 248 -23.25 19.22 -16.36
C GLU A 248 -22.21 20.13 -17.06
N GLU A 249 -22.28 21.44 -16.78
CA GLU A 249 -21.37 22.49 -17.25
C GLU A 249 -19.90 22.36 -16.77
N LEU A 250 -19.63 21.66 -15.67
CA LEU A 250 -18.30 21.49 -15.07
C LEU A 250 -17.68 20.12 -15.38
N SER A 251 -18.50 19.13 -15.72
CA SER A 251 -18.06 17.77 -16.04
C SER A 251 -17.16 17.71 -17.28
N GLY A 252 -17.50 18.47 -18.33
CA GLY A 252 -16.71 18.57 -19.57
C GLY A 252 -15.31 19.14 -19.33
N PRO A 253 -15.17 20.34 -18.73
CA PRO A 253 -13.87 20.93 -18.40
C PRO A 253 -13.01 20.04 -17.50
N LEU A 254 -13.62 19.41 -16.49
CA LEU A 254 -12.93 18.47 -15.60
C LEU A 254 -12.34 17.29 -16.39
N ARG A 255 -13.14 16.68 -17.26
CA ARG A 255 -12.69 15.56 -18.10
C ARG A 255 -11.53 15.95 -19.01
N GLN A 256 -11.61 17.12 -19.65
CA GLN A 256 -10.51 17.60 -20.51
C GLN A 256 -9.21 17.82 -19.72
N MET A 257 -9.29 18.35 -18.51
CA MET A 257 -8.13 18.50 -17.61
C MET A 257 -7.56 17.14 -17.20
N GLN A 258 -8.40 16.16 -16.86
CA GLN A 258 -7.97 14.80 -16.55
C GLN A 258 -7.31 14.11 -17.75
N ASP A 259 -7.83 14.29 -18.97
CA ASP A 259 -7.22 13.74 -20.19
C ASP A 259 -5.83 14.34 -20.47
N LEU A 260 -5.63 15.64 -20.19
CA LEU A 260 -4.32 16.28 -20.25
C LEU A 260 -3.37 15.73 -19.16
N ALA A 261 -3.86 15.54 -17.94
CA ALA A 261 -3.10 14.97 -16.85
C ALA A 261 -2.62 13.54 -17.18
N ARG A 262 -3.50 12.69 -17.73
CA ARG A 262 -3.13 11.35 -18.22
C ARG A 262 -2.07 11.40 -19.32
N ARG A 263 -2.17 12.36 -20.25
CA ARG A 263 -1.15 12.54 -21.28
C ARG A 263 0.22 12.87 -20.69
N ILE A 264 0.28 13.79 -19.72
CA ILE A 264 1.52 14.13 -19.02
C ILE A 264 2.08 12.90 -18.28
N ALA A 265 1.21 12.16 -17.60
CA ALA A 265 1.60 10.97 -16.86
C ALA A 265 2.20 9.91 -17.79
N LYS A 266 1.53 9.63 -18.91
CA LYS A 266 2.01 8.70 -19.93
C LYS A 266 3.38 9.11 -20.49
N VAL A 267 3.58 10.38 -20.84
CA VAL A 267 4.89 10.88 -21.32
C VAL A 267 5.96 10.74 -20.24
N SER A 268 5.60 10.93 -18.97
CA SER A 268 6.49 10.75 -17.82
C SER A 268 6.90 9.28 -17.63
N THR A 269 5.95 8.34 -17.69
CA THR A 269 6.23 6.90 -17.62
C THR A 269 7.11 6.44 -18.79
N GLU A 270 6.79 6.87 -20.01
CA GLU A 270 7.63 6.60 -21.20
C GLU A 270 9.04 7.23 -21.10
N ALA A 271 9.23 8.23 -20.24
CA ALA A 271 10.52 8.83 -19.94
C ALA A 271 11.29 8.12 -18.82
N ASN A 272 10.81 6.98 -18.32
CA ASN A 272 11.33 6.23 -17.16
C ASN A 272 11.23 6.99 -15.83
N LEU A 273 10.19 7.81 -15.64
CA LEU A 273 9.83 8.30 -14.31
C LEU A 273 8.85 7.31 -13.65
N GLU A 274 9.08 7.01 -12.38
CA GLU A 274 8.14 6.24 -11.56
C GLU A 274 6.94 7.12 -11.21
N LEU A 275 5.91 7.06 -12.05
CA LEU A 275 4.67 7.79 -11.89
C LEU A 275 3.51 6.85 -12.18
N ASP A 276 2.60 6.75 -11.21
CA ASP A 276 1.32 6.07 -11.38
C ASP A 276 0.30 7.05 -11.98
N GLU A 277 -0.32 6.65 -13.10
CA GLU A 277 -1.22 7.53 -13.88
C GLU A 277 -2.47 7.92 -13.08
N ASP A 278 -3.11 6.94 -12.42
CA ASP A 278 -4.32 7.17 -11.64
C ASP A 278 -4.02 8.03 -10.41
N ALA A 279 -2.92 7.75 -9.70
CA ALA A 279 -2.48 8.56 -8.57
C ALA A 279 -2.08 9.98 -8.98
N TYR A 280 -1.60 10.22 -10.21
CA TYR A 280 -1.33 11.57 -10.70
C TYR A 280 -2.63 12.34 -10.95
N VAL A 281 -3.62 11.71 -11.61
CA VAL A 281 -4.93 12.32 -11.86
C VAL A 281 -5.69 12.60 -10.56
N ASP A 282 -5.65 11.65 -9.61
CA ASP A 282 -6.35 11.74 -8.31
C ASP A 282 -5.79 12.82 -7.38
N ARG A 283 -4.63 13.40 -7.68
CA ARG A 283 -4.12 14.59 -6.96
C ARG A 283 -5.00 15.80 -7.17
N PHE A 284 -5.68 15.91 -8.31
CA PHE A 284 -6.52 17.04 -8.66
C PHE A 284 -7.94 16.82 -8.17
N LYS A 285 -8.28 17.44 -7.03
CA LYS A 285 -9.50 17.12 -6.28
C LYS A 285 -10.69 18.00 -6.70
N PRO A 286 -11.77 17.44 -7.28
CA PRO A 286 -12.90 18.23 -7.78
C PRO A 286 -13.92 18.65 -6.71
N TYR A 287 -13.69 18.34 -5.43
CA TYR A 287 -14.71 18.46 -4.37
C TYR A 287 -15.22 19.89 -4.13
N LEU A 288 -14.43 20.91 -4.41
CA LEU A 288 -14.83 22.32 -4.25
C LEU A 288 -15.28 22.99 -5.55
N MET A 289 -15.34 22.27 -6.67
CA MET A 289 -15.69 22.87 -7.97
C MET A 289 -17.05 23.58 -7.94
N ASP A 290 -18.11 22.90 -7.51
CA ASP A 290 -19.47 23.47 -7.48
C ASP A 290 -19.58 24.62 -6.46
N VAL A 291 -18.86 24.53 -5.34
CA VAL A 291 -18.79 25.55 -4.27
C VAL A 291 -18.16 26.84 -4.83
N ILE A 292 -17.01 26.71 -5.49
CA ILE A 292 -16.28 27.83 -6.09
C ILE A 292 -17.06 28.41 -7.28
N TYR A 293 -17.74 27.57 -8.06
CA TYR A 293 -18.60 28.02 -9.16
C TYR A 293 -19.76 28.88 -8.66
N ALA A 294 -20.48 28.42 -7.63
CA ALA A 294 -21.56 29.18 -7.00
C ALA A 294 -21.05 30.48 -6.36
N TRP A 295 -19.86 30.45 -5.75
CA TRP A 295 -19.21 31.66 -5.26
C TRP A 295 -18.92 32.66 -6.38
N CYS A 296 -18.41 32.23 -7.53
CA CYS A 296 -18.16 33.14 -8.66
C CYS A 296 -19.46 33.71 -9.26
N LYS A 297 -20.60 33.02 -9.07
CA LYS A 297 -21.95 33.49 -9.46
C LYS A 297 -22.64 34.37 -8.42
N GLY A 298 -21.98 34.69 -7.29
CA GLY A 298 -22.51 35.63 -6.29
C GLY A 298 -23.20 35.01 -5.08
N ALA A 299 -23.18 33.67 -4.90
CA ALA A 299 -23.77 33.02 -3.72
C ALA A 299 -23.14 33.49 -2.39
N THR A 300 -23.89 33.63 -1.30
CA THR A 300 -23.31 34.06 -0.01
C THR A 300 -22.42 32.98 0.60
N PHE A 301 -21.52 33.37 1.52
CA PHE A 301 -20.61 32.43 2.17
C PHE A 301 -21.39 31.31 2.89
N LEU A 302 -22.48 31.68 3.57
CA LEU A 302 -23.37 30.72 4.23
C LEU A 302 -24.02 29.72 3.25
N GLN A 303 -24.35 30.15 2.03
CA GLN A 303 -24.93 29.25 1.01
C GLN A 303 -23.90 28.22 0.55
N ILE A 304 -22.67 28.65 0.26
CA ILE A 304 -21.64 27.72 -0.23
C ILE A 304 -21.16 26.75 0.85
N CYS A 305 -21.15 27.15 2.13
CA CYS A 305 -20.84 26.22 3.23
C CYS A 305 -21.90 25.11 3.40
N LYS A 306 -23.13 25.32 2.92
CA LYS A 306 -24.18 24.28 2.94
C LYS A 306 -24.10 23.32 1.75
N MET A 307 -23.23 23.59 0.77
CA MET A 307 -23.09 22.77 -0.44
C MET A 307 -22.06 21.64 -0.29
N THR A 308 -21.28 21.64 0.79
CA THR A 308 -20.20 20.68 1.02
C THR A 308 -20.07 20.40 2.52
N ASP A 309 -19.51 19.23 2.86
CA ASP A 309 -19.11 18.84 4.20
C ASP A 309 -17.71 19.35 4.59
N ILE A 310 -16.99 20.00 3.68
CA ILE A 310 -15.67 20.58 3.93
C ILE A 310 -15.79 21.80 4.87
N PHE A 311 -14.99 21.82 5.93
CA PHE A 311 -14.95 22.90 6.91
C PHE A 311 -14.69 24.28 6.27
N GLU A 312 -15.32 25.31 6.82
CA GLU A 312 -15.31 26.68 6.31
C GLU A 312 -13.90 27.27 6.22
N GLY A 313 -13.05 26.95 7.19
CA GLY A 313 -11.64 27.36 7.19
C GLY A 313 -10.85 26.79 6.01
N SER A 314 -11.15 25.55 5.59
CA SER A 314 -10.52 24.92 4.43
C SER A 314 -11.03 25.54 3.12
N ILE A 315 -12.31 25.93 3.05
CA ILE A 315 -12.88 26.67 1.91
C ILE A 315 -12.15 28.02 1.76
N ILE A 316 -12.00 28.79 2.85
CA ILE A 316 -11.30 30.09 2.83
C ILE A 316 -9.84 29.92 2.41
N ARG A 317 -9.14 28.90 2.94
CA ARG A 317 -7.76 28.59 2.57
C ARG A 317 -7.63 28.26 1.08
N CYS A 318 -8.54 27.44 0.55
CA CYS A 318 -8.61 27.09 -0.86
C CYS A 318 -8.79 28.35 -1.73
N MET A 319 -9.73 29.24 -1.38
CA MET A 319 -9.98 30.48 -2.13
C MET A 319 -8.78 31.44 -2.12
N ARG A 320 -8.05 31.52 -1.00
CA ARG A 320 -6.82 32.32 -0.91
C ARG A 320 -5.69 31.76 -1.78
N ARG A 321 -5.47 30.45 -1.76
CA ARG A 321 -4.48 29.79 -2.66
C ARG A 321 -4.89 29.92 -4.12
N LEU A 322 -6.18 29.80 -4.41
CA LEU A 322 -6.74 29.98 -5.75
C LEU A 322 -6.47 31.39 -6.30
N GLU A 323 -6.59 32.41 -5.46
CA GLU A 323 -6.27 33.79 -5.81
C GLU A 323 -4.78 33.99 -6.15
N GLU A 324 -3.89 33.34 -5.41
CA GLU A 324 -2.46 33.34 -5.69
C GLU A 324 -2.14 32.69 -7.04
N VAL A 325 -2.72 31.51 -7.31
CA VAL A 325 -2.58 30.82 -8.61
C VAL A 325 -3.12 31.67 -9.75
N LEU A 326 -4.25 32.35 -9.57
CA LEU A 326 -4.78 33.25 -10.60
C LEU A 326 -3.86 34.44 -10.89
N ARG A 327 -3.16 34.99 -9.90
CA ARG A 327 -2.15 36.03 -10.14
C ARG A 327 -0.98 35.52 -10.95
N GLN A 328 -0.52 34.30 -10.65
CA GLN A 328 0.54 33.63 -11.41
C GLN A 328 0.09 33.39 -12.86
N LEU A 329 -1.16 32.96 -13.05
CA LEU A 329 -1.76 32.79 -14.38
C LEU A 329 -1.89 34.11 -15.16
N CYS A 330 -2.19 35.24 -14.51
CA CYS A 330 -2.12 36.55 -15.15
C CYS A 330 -0.71 36.86 -15.69
N GLN A 331 0.34 36.62 -14.88
CA GLN A 331 1.73 36.85 -15.32
C GLN A 331 2.12 35.91 -16.47
N ALA A 332 1.73 34.64 -16.37
CA ALA A 332 1.90 33.64 -17.43
C ALA A 332 1.23 34.09 -18.74
N ALA A 333 -0.03 34.54 -18.70
CA ALA A 333 -0.75 35.03 -19.87
C ALA A 333 -0.09 36.27 -20.50
N LYS A 334 0.37 37.19 -19.65
CA LYS A 334 1.14 38.37 -20.06
C LYS A 334 2.46 37.99 -20.74
N GLY A 335 3.16 36.97 -20.22
CA GLY A 335 4.39 36.43 -20.82
C GLY A 335 4.19 35.82 -22.21
N ILE A 336 3.00 35.30 -22.52
CA ILE A 336 2.64 34.80 -23.85
C ILE A 336 2.18 35.94 -24.78
N GLY A 337 1.78 37.09 -24.22
CA GLY A 337 1.13 38.18 -24.96
C GLY A 337 -0.34 37.91 -25.26
N ASN A 338 -1.00 37.04 -24.48
CA ASN A 338 -2.44 36.76 -24.63
C ASN A 338 -3.25 37.65 -23.69
N THR A 339 -3.64 38.82 -24.19
CA THR A 339 -4.41 39.82 -23.44
C THR A 339 -5.80 39.35 -23.04
N ASP A 340 -6.42 38.46 -23.82
CA ASP A 340 -7.76 37.96 -23.52
C ASP A 340 -7.73 37.05 -22.28
N LEU A 341 -6.74 36.16 -22.19
CA LEU A 341 -6.51 35.34 -21.00
C LEU A 341 -6.11 36.19 -19.80
N GLU A 342 -5.24 37.20 -19.98
CA GLU A 342 -4.87 38.13 -18.91
C GLU A 342 -6.10 38.82 -18.31
N ASN A 343 -6.99 39.35 -19.16
CA ASN A 343 -8.24 39.98 -18.74
C ASN A 343 -9.16 38.99 -18.04
N LYS A 344 -9.29 37.76 -18.57
CA LYS A 344 -10.13 36.70 -18.00
C LYS A 344 -9.64 36.29 -16.60
N PHE A 345 -8.34 36.11 -16.40
CA PHE A 345 -7.75 35.81 -15.09
C PHE A 345 -7.86 37.00 -14.13
N SER A 346 -7.72 38.24 -14.61
CA SER A 346 -7.92 39.44 -13.82
C SER A 346 -9.37 39.58 -13.33
N GLU A 347 -10.34 39.26 -14.19
CA GLU A 347 -11.76 39.20 -13.83
C GLU A 347 -12.05 38.11 -12.79
N ALA A 348 -11.47 36.92 -12.96
CA ALA A 348 -11.57 35.83 -11.98
C ALA A 348 -11.11 36.26 -10.57
N ILE A 349 -10.00 36.98 -10.47
CA ILE A 349 -9.50 37.50 -9.18
C ILE A 349 -10.54 38.41 -8.52
N LYS A 350 -11.22 39.27 -9.30
CA LYS A 350 -12.27 40.17 -8.77
C LYS A 350 -13.48 39.39 -8.27
N LEU A 351 -13.92 38.35 -8.98
CA LEU A 351 -15.07 37.54 -8.58
C LEU A 351 -14.83 36.75 -7.29
N ILE A 352 -13.61 36.27 -7.08
CA ILE A 352 -13.26 35.52 -5.86
C ILE A 352 -13.10 36.46 -4.66
N LYS A 353 -12.52 37.65 -4.87
CA LYS A 353 -12.24 38.61 -3.80
C LYS A 353 -13.46 39.38 -3.34
N ARG A 354 -14.26 38.75 -2.49
CA ARG A 354 -15.36 39.43 -1.80
C ARG A 354 -15.56 38.93 -0.37
N ASP A 355 -16.23 39.77 0.41
CA ASP A 355 -16.72 39.47 1.75
C ASP A 355 -15.64 38.91 2.70
N ILE A 356 -16.05 38.01 3.59
CA ILE A 356 -15.28 37.48 4.72
C ILE A 356 -14.00 36.71 4.31
N VAL A 357 -13.93 36.21 3.08
CA VAL A 357 -12.85 35.34 2.60
C VAL A 357 -11.50 36.07 2.57
N PHE A 358 -11.53 37.38 2.34
CA PHE A 358 -10.34 38.24 2.20
C PHE A 358 -10.24 39.31 3.29
N ALA A 359 -10.97 39.16 4.41
CA ALA A 359 -10.76 40.01 5.57
C ALA A 359 -9.31 39.89 6.06
N ALA A 360 -8.70 41.03 6.40
CA ALA A 360 -7.37 41.08 6.99
C ALA A 360 -7.39 40.44 8.39
N SER A 361 -6.27 39.84 8.79
CA SER A 361 -6.09 39.37 10.17
C SER A 361 -6.25 40.53 11.15
N LEU A 362 -6.78 40.26 12.34
CA LEU A 362 -6.85 41.23 13.43
C LEU A 362 -5.46 41.58 14.00
N TYR A 363 -4.45 40.77 13.70
CA TYR A 363 -3.04 41.03 13.96
C TYR A 363 -2.41 41.47 12.64
N LEU A 364 -2.31 42.78 12.44
CA LEU A 364 -1.64 43.41 11.31
C LEU A 364 -0.22 43.81 11.72
#